data_AF-A0A397FS74-F1
#
_entry.id   AF-A0A397FS74-F1
#
_cell.length_a   1.000
_cell.length_b   1.000
_cell.length_c   1.000
_cell.angle_alpha   90.00
_cell.angle_beta   90.00
_cell.angle_gamma   90.00
#
_symmetry.space_group_name_H-M   'P 1'
#
loop_
_entity.id
_entity.type
_entity.pdbx_description
1 polymer ?
#
loop_
_entity_poly.entity_id
_entity_poly.type
_entity_poly.pdbx_seq_one_letter_code
_entity_poly.pdbx_strand_id
1 'polypeptide(L)'
;MPQIKKTKPKTARQAVKKKITKKVSTALVRAKPTKNPAAYFQCMSACCQKGIKPKKITQVAHECKTNALALNAKMSQARAKAARKIKDGYEQLGKGLSEFIKSK
;
A
#
# COMPACT_ATOMS: atom_id res chain seq x y z
N MET A 1 77.90 -17.11 1.27
CA MET A 1 76.69 -17.19 0.43
C MET A 1 75.48 -17.48 1.32
N PRO A 2 74.49 -16.58 1.43
CA PRO A 2 73.31 -16.83 2.26
C PRO A 2 72.29 -17.75 1.57
N GLN A 3 71.77 -18.74 2.31
CA GLN A 3 70.81 -19.74 1.84
C GLN A 3 69.42 -19.12 1.60
N ILE A 4 68.90 -19.31 0.39
CA ILE A 4 67.55 -18.90 -0.03
C ILE A 4 66.52 -19.86 0.60
N LYS A 5 65.76 -19.39 1.61
CA LYS A 5 64.61 -20.14 2.15
C LYS A 5 63.48 -20.13 1.12
N LYS A 6 63.14 -21.30 0.56
CA LYS A 6 61.98 -21.51 -0.32
C LYS A 6 60.68 -21.28 0.46
N THR A 7 60.05 -20.11 0.29
CA THR A 7 58.68 -19.85 0.78
C THR A 7 57.66 -20.59 -0.08
N LYS A 8 56.88 -21.49 0.54
CA LYS A 8 55.75 -22.18 -0.10
C LYS A 8 54.65 -21.15 -0.47
N PRO A 9 53.97 -21.28 -1.61
CA PRO A 9 52.89 -20.38 -1.98
C PRO A 9 51.68 -20.59 -1.06
N LYS A 10 51.17 -19.51 -0.44
CA LYS A 10 49.91 -19.52 0.30
C LYS A 10 48.76 -19.70 -0.70
N THR A 11 48.09 -20.84 -0.65
CA THR A 11 46.86 -21.10 -1.39
C THR A 11 45.77 -20.15 -0.90
N ALA A 12 45.31 -19.25 -1.77
CA ALA A 12 44.17 -18.38 -1.49
C ALA A 12 42.91 -19.24 -1.30
N ARG A 13 42.35 -19.24 -0.08
CA ARG A 13 41.05 -19.86 0.19
C ARG A 13 39.97 -19.08 -0.57
N GLN A 14 39.49 -19.64 -1.68
CA GLN A 14 38.31 -19.11 -2.35
C GLN A 14 37.11 -19.22 -1.40
N ALA A 15 36.52 -18.08 -1.04
CA ALA A 15 35.27 -18.03 -0.29
C ALA A 15 34.14 -18.54 -1.20
N VAL A 16 33.78 -19.82 -1.06
CA VAL A 16 32.61 -20.40 -1.72
C VAL A 16 31.38 -19.67 -1.19
N LYS A 17 30.80 -18.76 -2.00
CA LYS A 17 29.51 -18.13 -1.69
C LYS A 17 28.47 -19.24 -1.60
N LYS A 18 28.02 -19.56 -0.38
CA LYS A 18 26.87 -20.45 -0.14
C LYS A 18 25.67 -19.90 -0.89
N LYS A 19 25.25 -20.58 -1.95
CA LYS A 19 24.01 -20.29 -2.69
C LYS A 19 22.86 -20.65 -1.74
N ILE A 20 22.28 -19.66 -1.07
CA ILE A 20 21.10 -19.86 -0.22
C ILE A 20 19.92 -20.08 -1.17
N THR A 21 19.62 -21.35 -1.46
CA THR A 21 18.39 -21.73 -2.14
C THR A 21 17.25 -21.45 -1.16
N LYS A 22 16.59 -20.30 -1.28
CA LYS A 22 15.35 -20.03 -0.53
C LYS A 22 14.36 -21.14 -0.89
N LYS A 23 14.11 -22.06 0.04
CA LYS A 23 12.98 -22.99 -0.05
C LYS A 23 11.71 -22.14 -0.02
N VAL A 24 11.09 -21.94 -1.18
CA VAL A 24 9.75 -21.37 -1.28
C VAL A 24 8.80 -22.45 -0.78
N SER A 25 8.44 -22.38 0.50
CA SER A 25 7.42 -23.26 1.06
C SER A 25 6.09 -22.96 0.37
N THR A 26 5.66 -23.83 -0.53
CA THR A 26 4.31 -23.88 -1.14
C THR A 26 3.27 -24.42 -0.15
N ALA A 27 3.47 -24.22 1.15
CA ALA A 27 2.45 -24.54 2.14
C ALA A 27 1.31 -23.54 1.97
N LEU A 28 0.15 -24.04 1.56
CA LEU A 28 -1.08 -23.26 1.45
C LEU A 28 -1.50 -22.88 2.88
N VAL A 29 -0.97 -21.74 3.36
CA VAL A 29 -1.27 -21.26 4.71
C VAL A 29 -2.76 -20.95 4.77
N ARG A 30 -3.49 -21.72 5.57
CA ARG A 30 -4.92 -21.51 5.82
C ARG A 30 -5.10 -20.07 6.32
N ALA A 31 -5.77 -19.24 5.52
CA ALA A 31 -5.95 -17.84 5.84
C ALA A 31 -6.77 -17.71 7.13
N LYS A 32 -6.19 -17.08 8.16
CA LYS A 32 -6.93 -16.78 9.39
C LYS A 32 -8.11 -15.86 9.04
N PRO A 33 -9.33 -16.17 9.49
CA PRO A 33 -10.51 -15.37 9.18
C PRO A 33 -10.32 -13.93 9.65
N THR A 34 -10.55 -12.98 8.76
CA THR A 34 -10.52 -11.56 9.07
C THR A 34 -11.76 -11.22 9.88
N LYS A 35 -11.62 -10.52 11.02
CA LYS A 35 -12.75 -10.11 11.88
C LYS A 35 -13.84 -9.34 11.13
N ASN A 36 -13.49 -8.65 10.04
CA ASN A 36 -14.46 -7.90 9.23
C ASN A 36 -14.06 -7.92 7.73
N PRO A 37 -14.56 -8.89 6.94
CA PRO A 37 -14.16 -9.08 5.55
C PRO A 37 -14.64 -7.93 4.64
N ALA A 38 -15.82 -7.36 4.91
CA ALA A 38 -16.37 -6.25 4.14
C ALA A 38 -15.51 -4.99 4.26
N ALA A 39 -15.11 -4.64 5.48
CA ALA A 39 -14.25 -3.48 5.71
C ALA A 39 -12.87 -3.66 5.06
N TYR A 40 -12.29 -4.86 5.13
CA TYR A 40 -11.03 -5.18 4.47
C TYR A 40 -11.12 -5.02 2.95
N PHE A 41 -12.18 -5.56 2.34
CA PHE A 41 -12.39 -5.48 0.89
C PHE A 41 -12.54 -4.02 0.42
N GLN A 42 -13.32 -3.20 1.14
CA GLN A 42 -13.47 -1.78 0.82
C GLN A 42 -12.15 -1.00 0.92
N CYS A 43 -11.32 -1.31 1.93
CA CYS A 43 -10.00 -0.69 2.07
C CYS A 43 -9.07 -1.09 0.91
N MET A 44 -8.99 -2.38 0.60
CA MET A 44 -8.17 -2.87 -0.51
C MET A 44 -8.62 -2.35 -1.87
N SER A 45 -9.93 -2.33 -2.16
CA SER A 45 -10.46 -1.85 -3.44
C SER A 45 -10.14 -0.36 -3.64
N ALA A 46 -10.26 0.44 -2.59
CA ALA A 46 -9.92 1.85 -2.63
C ALA A 46 -8.41 2.07 -2.83
N CYS A 47 -7.56 1.26 -2.21
CA CYS A 47 -6.12 1.29 -2.44
C CYS A 47 -5.74 0.86 -3.86
N CYS A 48 -6.45 -0.10 -4.45
CA CYS A 48 -6.26 -0.49 -5.85
C CYS A 48 -6.66 0.65 -6.80
N GLN A 49 -7.78 1.33 -6.57
CA GLN A 49 -8.25 2.45 -7.40
C GLN A 49 -7.29 3.64 -7.41
N LYS A 50 -6.59 3.90 -6.29
CA LYS A 50 -5.63 5.01 -6.17
C LYS A 50 -4.24 4.69 -6.74
N GLY A 51 -4.00 3.44 -7.14
CA GLY A 51 -2.67 2.94 -7.45
C GLY A 51 -1.90 2.60 -6.17
N ILE A 52 -1.30 1.41 -6.16
CA ILE A 52 -0.64 0.86 -4.97
C ILE A 52 0.79 1.43 -4.80
N LYS A 53 1.34 2.08 -5.83
CA LYS A 53 2.68 2.69 -5.81
C LYS A 53 2.68 3.94 -4.91
N PRO A 54 3.70 4.15 -4.06
CA PRO A 54 4.98 3.44 -3.96
C PRO A 54 4.98 2.23 -2.99
N LYS A 55 3.87 1.93 -2.32
CA LYS A 55 3.81 0.85 -1.31
C LYS A 55 3.75 -0.52 -1.98
N LYS A 56 4.18 -1.57 -1.27
CA LYS A 56 4.01 -2.96 -1.72
C LYS A 56 2.60 -3.44 -1.38
N ILE A 57 2.01 -4.26 -2.25
CA ILE A 57 0.64 -4.78 -2.02
C ILE A 57 0.51 -5.56 -0.71
N THR A 58 1.58 -6.25 -0.29
CA THR A 58 1.64 -6.98 0.98
C THR A 58 1.56 -6.04 2.19
N GLN A 59 2.17 -4.86 2.10
CA GLN A 59 2.13 -3.84 3.14
C GLN A 59 0.74 -3.22 3.23
N VAL A 60 0.13 -2.91 2.09
CA VAL A 60 -1.25 -2.40 2.03
C VAL A 60 -2.25 -3.42 2.56
N ALA A 61 -2.10 -4.70 2.22
CA ALA A 61 -2.94 -5.76 2.76
C ALA A 61 -2.81 -5.88 4.29
N HIS A 62 -1.60 -5.75 4.83
CA HIS A 62 -1.39 -5.74 6.28
C HIS A 62 -2.05 -4.51 6.95
N GLU A 63 -1.88 -3.32 6.37
CA GLU A 63 -2.52 -2.08 6.84
C GLU A 63 -4.05 -2.18 6.82
N CYS A 64 -4.64 -2.69 5.73
CA CYS A 64 -6.09 -2.89 5.64
C CYS A 64 -6.57 -3.99 6.60
N LYS A 65 -5.81 -5.08 6.79
CA LYS A 65 -6.19 -6.14 7.73
C LYS A 65 -6.22 -5.65 9.18
N THR A 66 -5.30 -4.76 9.54
CA THR A 66 -5.16 -4.22 10.89
C THR A 66 -6.11 -3.05 11.17
N ASN A 67 -6.33 -2.17 10.18
CA ASN A 67 -6.95 -0.87 10.40
C ASN A 67 -8.10 -0.54 9.42
N ALA A 68 -8.68 -1.52 8.72
CA ALA A 68 -9.71 -1.29 7.70
C ALA A 68 -10.85 -0.35 8.15
N LEU A 69 -11.37 -0.51 9.37
CA LEU A 69 -12.46 0.33 9.88
C LEU A 69 -12.04 1.81 9.98
N ALA A 70 -10.89 2.09 10.57
CA ALA A 70 -10.37 3.45 10.71
C ALA A 70 -10.02 4.08 9.36
N LEU A 71 -9.44 3.28 8.44
CA LEU A 71 -9.12 3.73 7.09
C LEU A 71 -10.38 4.03 6.26
N ASN A 72 -11.40 3.18 6.34
CA ASN A 72 -12.68 3.40 5.67
C ASN A 72 -13.42 4.61 6.22
N ALA A 73 -13.38 4.84 7.54
CA ALA A 73 -13.97 6.04 8.15
C ALA A 73 -13.34 7.34 7.62
N LYS A 74 -12.00 7.38 7.51
CA LYS A 74 -11.27 8.53 6.93
C LYS A 74 -11.64 8.75 5.47
N MET A 75 -11.75 7.67 4.69
CA MET A 75 -12.15 7.72 3.28
C MET A 75 -13.60 8.22 3.12
N SER A 76 -14.51 7.77 3.98
CA SER A 76 -15.90 8.21 3.99
C SER A 76 -16.02 9.70 4.33
N GLN A 77 -15.25 10.19 5.31
CA GLN A 77 -15.21 11.62 5.64
C GLN A 77 -14.72 12.48 4.47
N ALA A 78 -13.71 12.03 3.73
CA ALA A 78 -13.23 12.75 2.54
C ALA A 78 -14.33 12.82 1.45
N ARG A 79 -15.05 11.72 1.22
CA ARG A 79 -16.20 11.68 0.29
C ARG A 79 -17.34 12.59 0.74
N ALA A 80 -17.67 12.58 2.03
CA ALA A 80 -18.72 13.43 2.61
C ALA A 80 -18.38 14.92 2.46
N LYS A 81 -17.11 15.31 2.66
CA LYS A 81 -16.65 16.68 2.42
C LYS A 81 -16.78 17.09 0.94
N ALA A 82 -16.43 16.19 0.02
CA ALA A 82 -16.58 16.46 -1.41
C ALA A 82 -18.06 16.61 -1.81
N ALA A 83 -18.94 15.74 -1.30
CA ALA A 83 -20.38 15.82 -1.55
C ALA A 83 -20.99 17.14 -1.03
N ARG A 84 -20.57 17.61 0.15
CA ARG A 84 -21.00 18.91 0.68
C ARG A 84 -20.60 20.07 -0.24
N LYS A 85 -19.34 20.10 -0.71
CA LYS A 85 -18.89 21.14 -1.65
C LYS A 85 -19.71 21.16 -2.95
N ILE A 86 -20.05 19.99 -3.48
CA ILE A 86 -20.90 19.89 -4.67
C ILE A 86 -22.28 20.48 -4.37
N LYS A 87 -22.90 20.07 -3.26
CA LYS A 87 -24.20 20.59 -2.84
C LYS A 87 -24.19 22.11 -2.68
N ASP A 88 -23.19 22.66 -2.00
CA ASP A 88 -23.04 24.11 -1.79
C ASP A 88 -22.91 24.85 -3.14
N GLY A 89 -22.14 24.30 -4.08
CA GLY A 89 -21.99 24.87 -5.42
C GLY A 89 -23.30 24.87 -6.22
N TYR A 90 -24.10 23.80 -6.15
CA TYR A 90 -25.43 23.75 -6.76
C TYR A 90 -26.41 24.72 -6.10
N GLU A 91 -26.37 24.89 -4.78
CA GLU A 91 -27.19 25.90 -4.09
C GLU A 91 -26.83 27.33 -4.50
N GLN A 92 -25.53 27.63 -4.64
CA GLN A 92 -25.08 28.95 -5.11
C GLN A 92 -25.51 29.21 -6.57
N LEU A 93 -25.37 28.21 -7.45
CA LEU A 93 -25.87 28.29 -8.82
C LEU A 93 -27.38 28.55 -8.86
N GLY A 94 -28.16 27.81 -8.06
CA GLY A 94 -29.61 27.99 -7.98
C GLY A 94 -30.01 29.38 -7.47
N LYS A 95 -29.30 29.93 -6.48
CA LYS A 95 -29.52 31.29 -5.98
C LYS A 95 -29.22 32.35 -7.04
N GLY A 96 -28.06 32.24 -7.72
CA GLY A 96 -27.71 33.16 -8.80
C GLY A 96 -28.69 33.10 -9.97
N LEU A 97 -29.18 31.91 -10.33
CA LEU A 97 -30.21 31.75 -11.37
C LEU A 97 -31.54 32.38 -10.95
N SER A 98 -31.93 32.23 -9.68
CA SER A 98 -33.16 32.81 -9.14
C SER A 98 -33.10 34.35 -9.09
N GLU A 99 -31.95 34.93 -8.73
CA GLU A 99 -31.73 36.38 -8.79
C GLU A 99 -31.75 36.90 -10.23
N PHE A 100 -31.14 36.17 -11.19
CA PHE A 100 -31.19 36.53 -12.60
C PHE A 100 -32.62 36.54 -13.16
N ILE A 101 -33.44 35.55 -12.81
CA ILE A 101 -34.85 35.49 -13.21
C ILE A 101 -35.66 36.64 -12.60
N LYS A 102 -35.40 37.00 -11.33
CA LYS A 102 -36.10 38.12 -10.66
C LYS A 102 -35.65 39.50 -11.14
N SER A 103 -34.42 39.62 -11.65
CA SER A 103 -33.88 40.86 -12.19
C SER A 103 -34.34 41.15 -13.64
N LYS A 104 -35.13 40.25 -14.23
CA LYS A 104 -35.65 40.35 -15.59
C LYS A 104 -37.16 40.57 -15.56
#